data_AF-A0A840MU82-F1
#
_entry.id   AF-A0A840MU82-F1
#
_cell.length_a   1.000
_cell.length_b   1.000
_cell.length_c   1.000
_cell.angle_alpha   90.00
_cell.angle_beta   90.00
_cell.angle_gamma   90.00
#
_symmetry.space_group_name_H-M   'P 1'
#
loop_
_entity.id
_entity.type
_entity.pdbx_description
1 polymer ?
#
loop_
_entity_poly.entity_id
_entity_poly.type
_entity_poly.pdbx_seq_one_letter_code
_entity_poly.pdbx_strand_id
1 'polypeptide(L)'
;MMELIYKRIALETAEKKPNGITWYNLEVAFSRRGYGGEVNALGLAEELVAEGLLIVAPDKTSTLLLYQLTDAGKDYLKQQCGRVIEGNGLL
;
A
#
# COMPACT_ATOMS: atom_id res chain seq x y z
N MET A 1 -10.31 -0.92 12.86
CA MET A 1 -10.52 0.19 11.90
C MET A 1 -9.15 0.54 11.35
N MET A 2 -8.89 0.29 10.08
CA MET A 2 -7.58 0.55 9.49
C MET A 2 -7.42 2.06 9.23
N GLU A 3 -6.31 2.66 9.69
CA GLU A 3 -6.06 4.06 9.38
C GLU A 3 -5.71 4.25 7.90
N LEU A 4 -6.34 5.24 7.26
CA LEU A 4 -6.12 5.60 5.85
C LEU A 4 -4.63 5.85 5.53
N ILE A 5 -3.88 6.35 6.51
CA ILE A 5 -2.45 6.61 6.38
C ILE A 5 -1.65 5.32 6.13
N TYR A 6 -2.03 4.21 6.75
CA TYR A 6 -1.31 2.95 6.61
C TYR A 6 -1.53 2.32 5.23
N LYS A 7 -2.77 2.35 4.72
CA LYS A 7 -3.07 1.96 3.33
C LYS A 7 -2.24 2.77 2.35
N ARG A 8 -2.23 4.08 2.51
CA ARG A 8 -1.50 4.98 1.62
C ARG A 8 0.00 4.67 1.61
N ILE A 9 0.62 4.53 2.78
CA ILE A 9 2.04 4.19 2.89
C ILE A 9 2.36 2.87 2.19
N ALA A 10 1.51 1.85 2.37
CA ALA A 10 1.72 0.55 1.76
C ALA A 10 1.61 0.60 0.23
N LEU A 11 0.57 1.23 -0.29
CA LEU A 11 0.36 1.34 -1.73
C LEU A 11 1.43 2.21 -2.40
N GLU A 12 1.85 3.33 -1.79
CA GLU A 12 2.98 4.15 -2.29
C GLU A 12 4.31 3.35 -2.31
N THR A 13 4.48 2.44 -1.36
CA THR A 13 5.66 1.58 -1.30
C THR A 13 5.65 0.54 -2.42
N ALA A 14 4.48 -0.03 -2.72
CA ALA A 14 4.28 -0.94 -3.84
C ALA A 14 4.45 -0.24 -5.20
N GLU A 15 3.93 0.99 -5.35
CA GLU A 15 4.05 1.79 -6.57
C GLU A 15 5.52 2.04 -6.95
N LYS A 16 6.39 2.31 -5.97
CA LYS A 16 7.83 2.55 -6.17
C LYS A 16 8.63 1.30 -6.52
N LYS A 17 8.02 0.11 -6.43
CA LYS A 17 8.68 -1.19 -6.63
C LYS A 17 7.84 -2.05 -7.59
N PRO A 18 7.95 -1.83 -8.91
CA PRO A 18 7.10 -2.50 -9.90
C PRO A 18 7.27 -4.02 -9.92
N ASN A 19 8.42 -4.52 -9.47
CA ASN A 19 8.66 -5.97 -9.34
C ASN A 19 7.89 -6.58 -8.16
N GLY A 20 7.38 -5.78 -7.24
CA GLY A 20 6.66 -6.19 -6.04
C GLY A 20 7.41 -5.86 -4.74
N ILE A 21 6.71 -6.01 -3.63
CA ILE A 21 7.17 -5.74 -2.27
C ILE A 21 6.89 -6.92 -1.36
N THR A 22 7.68 -7.08 -0.31
CA THR A 22 7.38 -8.02 0.78
C THR A 22 6.74 -7.28 1.95
N TRP A 23 6.13 -8.02 2.90
CA TRP A 23 5.67 -7.43 4.17
C TRP A 23 6.81 -6.73 4.92
N TYR A 24 8.05 -7.21 4.79
CA TYR A 24 9.22 -6.58 5.39
C TYR A 24 9.53 -5.20 4.76
N ASN A 25 9.30 -5.04 3.45
CA ASN A 25 9.41 -3.71 2.84
C ASN A 25 8.40 -2.72 3.42
N LEU A 26 7.20 -3.19 3.76
CA LEU A 26 6.18 -2.38 4.43
C LEU A 26 6.60 -2.03 5.85
N GLU A 27 7.09 -2.99 6.63
CA GLU A 27 7.59 -2.75 7.99
C GLU A 27 8.70 -1.68 8.03
N VAL A 28 9.66 -1.77 7.10
CA VAL A 28 10.70 -0.74 6.94
C VAL A 28 10.10 0.61 6.55
N ALA A 29 9.09 0.63 5.67
CA ALA A 29 8.43 1.86 5.24
C ALA A 29 7.64 2.54 6.37
N PHE A 30 7.06 1.75 7.29
CA PHE A 30 6.38 2.24 8.50
C PHE A 30 7.37 2.77 9.52
N SER A 31 8.42 2.00 9.83
CA SER A 31 9.46 2.41 10.77
C SER A 31 10.11 3.74 10.37
N ARG A 32 10.42 3.92 9.07
CA ARG A 32 10.98 5.19 8.53
C ARG A 32 10.06 6.41 8.67
N ARG A 33 8.76 6.19 8.85
CA ARG A 33 7.75 7.24 9.04
C ARG A 33 7.30 7.39 10.51
N GLY A 34 7.93 6.68 11.43
CA GLY A 34 7.65 6.75 12.87
C GLY A 34 6.59 5.76 13.37
N TYR A 35 6.03 4.90 12.49
CA TYR A 35 4.97 3.94 12.83
C TYR A 35 5.51 2.52 13.12
N GLY A 36 6.78 2.42 13.52
CA GLY A 36 7.41 1.13 13.76
C GLY A 36 6.75 0.39 14.92
N GLY A 37 6.32 -0.85 14.71
CA GLY A 37 5.65 -1.67 15.73
C GLY A 37 4.17 -1.35 15.97
N GLU A 38 3.63 -0.28 15.37
CA GLU A 38 2.21 0.06 15.45
C GLU A 38 1.35 -0.74 14.46
N VAL A 39 1.95 -1.18 13.35
CA VAL A 39 1.26 -1.82 12.24
C VAL A 39 1.78 -3.23 12.04
N ASN A 40 0.88 -4.22 12.07
CA ASN A 40 1.17 -5.56 11.57
C ASN A 40 1.26 -5.52 10.03
N ALA A 41 2.48 -5.34 9.51
CA ALA A 41 2.73 -5.18 8.08
C ALA A 41 2.29 -6.38 7.22
N LEU A 42 2.36 -7.60 7.76
CA LEU A 42 1.86 -8.80 7.08
C LEU A 42 0.33 -8.78 7.00
N GLY A 43 -0.33 -8.56 8.14
CA GLY A 43 -1.80 -8.49 8.18
C GLY A 43 -2.35 -7.39 7.28
N LEU A 44 -1.68 -6.22 7.25
CA LEU A 44 -2.04 -5.15 6.32
C LEU A 44 -1.91 -5.58 4.85
N ALA A 45 -0.84 -6.29 4.48
CA ALA A 45 -0.67 -6.77 3.11
C ALA A 45 -1.79 -7.76 2.72
N GLU A 46 -2.16 -8.66 3.62
CA GLU A 46 -3.26 -9.63 3.43
C GLU A 46 -4.62 -8.92 3.29
N GLU A 47 -4.89 -7.91 4.11
CA GLU A 47 -6.10 -7.09 4.00
C GLU A 47 -6.17 -6.35 2.66
N LEU A 48 -5.06 -5.75 2.21
CA LEU A 48 -4.99 -5.09 0.90
C LEU A 48 -5.15 -6.06 -0.28
N VAL A 49 -4.75 -7.32 -0.12
CA VAL A 49 -5.05 -8.38 -1.08
C VAL A 49 -6.54 -8.74 -1.07
N ALA A 50 -7.15 -8.87 0.10
CA ALA A 50 -8.58 -9.14 0.23
C ALA A 50 -9.44 -8.01 -0.37
N GLU A 51 -8.96 -6.77 -0.30
CA GLU A 51 -9.58 -5.60 -0.93
C GLU A 51 -9.27 -5.47 -2.45
N GLY A 52 -8.41 -6.33 -3.00
CA GLY A 52 -8.02 -6.28 -4.42
C GLY A 52 -7.09 -5.12 -4.79
N LEU A 53 -6.50 -4.43 -3.81
CA LEU A 53 -5.56 -3.32 -4.02
C LEU A 53 -4.13 -3.83 -4.23
N LEU A 54 -3.82 -5.00 -3.68
CA LEU A 54 -2.62 -5.78 -3.97
C LEU A 54 -2.99 -7.17 -4.51
N ILE A 55 -2.05 -7.82 -5.18
CA ILE A 55 -2.11 -9.25 -5.52
C ILE A 55 -0.85 -9.95 -5.02
N VAL A 56 -0.97 -11.23 -4.68
CA VAL A 56 0.19 -12.09 -4.42
C VAL A 56 0.77 -12.51 -5.76
N ALA A 57 1.98 -12.04 -6.06
CA ALA A 57 2.72 -12.43 -7.24
C ALA A 57 3.40 -13.79 -7.01
N PRO A 58 3.40 -14.68 -8.01
CA PRO A 58 4.11 -15.95 -7.91
C PRO A 58 5.62 -15.67 -7.97
N ASP A 59 6.27 -15.66 -6.80
CA ASP A 59 7.72 -15.71 -6.71
C ASP A 59 8.14 -17.08 -6.18
N LYS A 60 8.91 -17.82 -6.98
CA LYS A 60 9.44 -19.15 -6.62
C LYS A 60 10.82 -19.09 -5.97
N THR A 61 11.39 -17.89 -5.82
CA THR A 61 12.77 -17.68 -5.37
C THR A 61 12.88 -17.04 -4.00
N SER A 62 11.88 -16.24 -3.60
CA SER A 62 11.79 -15.65 -2.26
C SER A 62 11.05 -16.56 -1.28
N THR A 63 11.58 -16.66 -0.06
CA THR A 63 10.88 -17.27 1.08
C THR A 63 9.71 -16.41 1.57
N LEU A 64 9.69 -15.12 1.23
CA LEU A 64 8.61 -14.19 1.55
C LEU A 64 7.67 -14.02 0.35
N LEU A 65 6.37 -13.92 0.63
CA LEU A 65 5.37 -13.55 -0.36
C LEU A 65 5.70 -12.17 -0.96
N LEU A 66 5.53 -12.09 -2.28
CA LEU A 66 5.70 -10.88 -3.05
C LEU A 66 4.33 -10.31 -3.39
N TYR A 67 4.11 -9.04 -3.07
CA TYR A 67 2.86 -8.33 -3.31
C TYR A 67 3.06 -7.29 -4.41
N GLN A 68 2.17 -7.26 -5.39
CA GLN A 68 2.20 -6.30 -6.48
C GLN A 68 0.97 -5.40 -6.46
N LEU A 69 1.17 -4.14 -6.83
CA LEU A 69 0.10 -3.15 -6.91
C LEU A 69 -0.81 -3.44 -8.10
N THR A 70 -2.12 -3.54 -7.84
CA THR A 70 -3.13 -3.69 -8.90
C THR A 70 -3.48 -2.34 -9.52
N ASP A 71 -4.20 -2.35 -10.63
CA ASP A 71 -4.77 -1.12 -11.18
C ASP A 71 -5.80 -0.48 -10.24
N ALA A 72 -6.57 -1.29 -9.50
CA ALA A 72 -7.45 -0.80 -8.44
C ALA A 72 -6.67 -0.09 -7.31
N GLY A 73 -5.52 -0.64 -6.92
CA GLY A 73 -4.60 0.01 -5.96
C GLY A 73 -4.04 1.34 -6.46
N LYS A 74 -3.66 1.42 -7.74
CA LYS A 74 -3.22 2.68 -8.36
C LYS A 74 -4.35 3.71 -8.39
N ASP A 75 -5.56 3.31 -8.76
CA ASP A 75 -6.70 4.21 -8.81
C ASP A 75 -7.12 4.69 -7.43
N TYR A 76 -7.03 3.83 -6.41
CA TYR A 76 -7.18 4.24 -5.02
C TYR A 76 -6.20 5.36 -4.64
N LEU A 77 -4.91 5.22 -4.95
CA LEU A 77 -3.90 6.26 -4.69
C LEU A 77 -4.24 7.58 -5.41
N LYS A 78 -4.63 7.52 -6.68
CA LYS A 78 -5.04 8.72 -7.44
C LYS A 78 -6.22 9.43 -6.80
N GLN A 79 -7.23 8.70 -6.33
CA GLN A 79 -8.40 9.30 -5.66
C GLN A 79 -8.03 9.99 -4.34
N GLN A 80 -7.07 9.44 -3.59
CA GLN A 80 -6.57 10.05 -2.36
C GLN A 80 -5.75 11.34 -2.64
N CYS A 81 -5.02 11.40 -3.76
CA CYS A 81 -4.31 12.61 -4.19
C CYS A 81 -5.23 13.65 -4.86
N GLY A 82 -6.24 13.20 -5.62
CA GLY A 82 -7.17 14.05 -6.38
C GLY A 82 -8.23 14.76 -5.54
N ARG A 83 -8.51 14.30 -4.32
CA ARG A 83 -9.41 14.97 -3.36
C ARG A 83 -8.91 16.34 -2.86
N VAL A 84 -7.75 16.81 -3.30
CA VAL A 84 -7.21 18.13 -2.94
C VAL A 84 -7.69 19.26 -3.88
N ILE A 85 -8.36 18.96 -5.00
CA ILE A 85 -8.77 19.99 -6.00
C ILE A 85 -10.27 19.93 -6.34
N GLU A 86 -11.17 19.85 -5.36
CA GLU A 86 -12.61 20.15 -5.58
C GLU A 86 -13.19 20.95 -4.40
N GLY A 87 -12.47 22.00 -3.98
CA GLY A 87 -12.87 22.84 -2.86
C GLY A 87 -12.37 24.27 -2.95
N ASN A 88 -12.49 24.92 -4.13
CA ASN A 88 -12.56 26.40 -4.24
C ASN A 88 -12.83 26.87 -5.69
N GLY A 89 -13.89 26.35 -6.30
CA GLY A 89 -14.47 26.92 -7.52
C GLY A 89 -15.86 27.45 -7.21
N LEU A 90 -15.95 28.52 -6.42
CA LEU A 90 -17.18 29.30 -6.33
C LEU A 90 -17.41 29.97 -7.68
N LEU A 91 -18.57 29.64 -8.27
CA LEU A 91 -19.24 30.39 -9.34
C LEU A 91 -19.39 31.87 -8.99
#